data_AF-A0A2V1NV27-F1
#
_entry.id   AF-A0A2V1NV27-F1
#
_cell.length_a   1.000
_cell.length_b   1.000
_cell.length_c   1.000
_cell.angle_alpha   90.00
_cell.angle_beta   90.00
_cell.angle_gamma   90.00
#
_symmetry.space_group_name_H-M   'P 1'
#
loop_
_entity.id
_entity.type
_entity.pdbx_description
1 polymer ?
#
loop_
_entity_poly.entity_id
_entity_poly.type
_entity_poly.pdbx_seq_one_letter_code
_entity_poly.pdbx_strand_id
1 'polypeptide(L)'
;MTPPQSLDDDAGDIMATQLAQAWHMTFGTPPDESSNFYEAGGQSIDAARMASAAAQSLPQVEDLDAHLMTSLLNEERWADVVRSGREFIAQSPRDPDLGTAG
;
A
#
# COMPACT_ATOMS: atom_id res chain seq x y z
N MET A 1 19.16 1.69 -21.70
CA MET A 1 19.72 0.91 -20.58
C MET A 1 18.89 1.29 -19.38
N THR A 2 17.84 0.51 -19.09
CA THR A 2 16.99 0.77 -17.92
C THR A 2 17.85 0.45 -16.69
N PRO A 3 17.98 1.36 -15.71
CA PRO A 3 18.66 1.03 -14.46
C PRO A 3 17.97 -0.20 -13.83
N PRO A 4 18.70 -1.03 -13.06
CA PRO A 4 18.04 -2.07 -12.28
C PRO A 4 17.02 -1.39 -11.37
N GLN A 5 15.73 -1.67 -11.57
CA GLN A 5 14.71 -1.22 -10.63
C GLN A 5 15.01 -1.89 -9.29
N SER A 6 15.07 -1.09 -8.23
CA SER A 6 15.28 -1.61 -6.88
C SER A 6 14.05 -2.43 -6.52
N LEU A 7 14.21 -3.59 -5.87
CA LEU A 7 13.10 -4.43 -5.44
C LEU A 7 12.05 -3.69 -4.57
N ASP A 8 12.46 -2.59 -3.93
CA ASP A 8 11.60 -1.68 -3.17
C ASP A 8 10.68 -0.84 -4.08
N ASP A 9 11.16 -0.46 -5.27
CA ASP A 9 10.39 0.26 -6.28
C ASP A 9 9.32 -0.66 -6.90
N ASP A 10 9.68 -1.92 -7.19
CA ASP A 10 8.73 -2.95 -7.63
C ASP A 10 7.65 -3.22 -6.57
N ALA A 11 8.05 -3.39 -5.30
CA ALA A 11 7.10 -3.59 -4.21
C ALA A 11 6.20 -2.36 -4.00
N GLY A 12 6.76 -1.16 -4.10
CA GLY A 12 6.00 0.09 -4.05
C GLY A 12 4.98 0.23 -5.17
N ASP A 13 5.31 -0.23 -6.39
CA ASP A 13 4.41 -0.23 -7.54
C ASP A 13 3.29 -1.28 -7.41
N ILE A 14 3.64 -2.49 -6.95
CA ILE A 14 2.67 -3.55 -6.64
C ILE A 14 1.66 -3.06 -5.60
N MET A 15 2.13 -2.48 -4.49
CA MET A 15 1.27 -1.92 -3.45
C MET A 15 0.32 -0.85 -4.01
N ALA A 16 0.86 0.13 -4.74
CA ALA A 16 0.07 1.23 -5.30
C ALA A 16 -0.99 0.72 -6.28
N THR A 17 -0.63 -0.23 -7.15
CA THR A 17 -1.52 -0.84 -8.13
C THR A 17 -2.65 -1.61 -7.47
N GLN A 18 -2.36 -2.41 -6.43
CA GLN A 18 -3.37 -3.21 -5.74
C GLN A 18 -4.30 -2.33 -4.92
N LEU A 19 -3.77 -1.28 -4.28
CA LEU A 19 -4.57 -0.31 -3.55
C LEU A 19 -5.49 0.47 -4.51
N ALA A 20 -5.01 0.87 -5.69
CA ALA A 20 -5.81 1.57 -6.69
C ALA A 20 -6.92 0.68 -7.29
N GLN A 21 -6.63 -0.60 -7.50
CA GLN A 21 -7.64 -1.58 -7.91
C GLN A 21 -8.72 -1.76 -6.85
N ALA A 22 -8.33 -1.88 -5.57
CA ALA A 22 -9.29 -1.98 -4.47
C ALA A 22 -10.16 -0.72 -4.36
N TRP A 23 -9.56 0.46 -4.52
CA TRP A 23 -10.29 1.73 -4.62
C TRP A 23 -11.31 1.72 -5.77
N HIS A 24 -10.89 1.33 -6.98
CA HIS A 24 -11.78 1.27 -8.15
C HIS A 24 -12.94 0.28 -7.95
N MET A 25 -12.68 -0.88 -7.34
CA MET A 25 -13.74 -1.85 -7.04
C MET A 25 -14.78 -1.31 -6.04
N THR A 26 -14.37 -0.47 -5.09
CA THR A 26 -15.28 0.10 -4.08
C THR A 26 -16.04 1.32 -4.60
N PHE A 27 -15.37 2.25 -5.28
CA PHE A 27 -15.94 3.54 -5.68
C PHE A 27 -16.31 3.64 -7.17
N GLY A 28 -15.97 2.63 -7.97
CA GLY A 28 -16.28 2.59 -9.41
C GLY A 28 -15.40 3.46 -10.30
N THR A 29 -14.45 4.21 -9.73
CA THR A 29 -13.47 5.05 -10.46
C THR A 29 -12.08 4.87 -9.86
N PRO A 30 -11.00 4.89 -10.65
CA PRO A 30 -9.65 4.93 -10.09
C PRO A 30 -9.43 6.22 -9.29
N PRO A 31 -8.53 6.22 -8.29
CA PRO A 31 -8.13 7.43 -7.59
C PRO A 31 -7.22 8.30 -8.47
N ASP A 32 -7.35 9.61 -8.31
CA ASP A 32 -6.38 10.62 -8.75
C ASP A 32 -5.46 11.01 -7.59
N GLU A 33 -4.30 11.62 -7.86
CA GLU A 33 -3.33 12.09 -6.84
C GLU A 33 -3.97 12.92 -5.72
N SER A 34 -4.99 13.70 -6.06
CA SER A 34 -5.72 14.59 -5.15
C SER A 34 -6.90 13.94 -4.41
N SER A 35 -7.22 12.69 -4.72
CA SER A 35 -8.39 12.00 -4.16
C SER A 35 -8.26 11.79 -2.65
N ASN A 36 -9.33 12.07 -1.92
CA ASN A 36 -9.44 11.81 -0.48
C ASN A 36 -10.45 10.67 -0.24
N PHE A 37 -10.11 9.78 0.70
CA PHE A 37 -10.88 8.58 1.01
C PHE A 37 -12.32 8.85 1.43
N TYR A 38 -12.54 9.84 2.29
CA TYR A 38 -13.87 10.18 2.78
C TYR A 38 -14.69 10.97 1.76
N GLU A 39 -14.04 11.84 0.98
CA GLU A 39 -14.71 12.56 -0.12
C GLU A 39 -15.24 11.59 -1.20
N ALA A 40 -14.55 10.46 -1.41
CA ALA A 40 -15.01 9.38 -2.28
C ALA A 40 -16.14 8.52 -1.67
N GLY A 41 -16.52 8.76 -0.41
CA GLY A 41 -17.56 8.02 0.31
C GLY A 41 -17.05 6.82 1.12
N GLY A 42 -15.75 6.73 1.37
CA GLY A 42 -15.13 5.62 2.10
C GLY A 42 -15.55 5.51 3.56
N GLN A 43 -15.66 4.28 4.06
CA GLN A 43 -15.86 3.96 5.47
C GLN A 43 -14.72 3.13 6.03
N SER A 44 -14.56 3.07 7.35
CA SER A 44 -13.44 2.35 7.97
C SER A 44 -13.31 0.89 7.54
N ILE A 45 -14.43 0.23 7.23
CA ILE A 45 -14.41 -1.15 6.70
C ILE A 45 -13.86 -1.23 5.28
N ASP A 46 -14.06 -0.20 4.45
CA ASP A 46 -13.52 -0.13 3.10
C ASP A 46 -12.01 0.13 3.15
N ALA A 47 -11.54 0.99 4.06
CA ALA A 47 -10.11 1.23 4.27
C ALA A 47 -9.39 -0.06 4.69
N ALA A 48 -9.96 -0.79 5.65
CA ALA A 48 -9.42 -2.09 6.08
C ALA A 48 -9.34 -3.08 4.90
N ARG A 49 -10.42 -3.20 4.11
CA ARG A 49 -10.45 -4.09 2.93
C ARG A 49 -9.42 -3.70 1.88
N MET A 50 -9.28 -2.41 1.57
CA MET A 50 -8.31 -1.90 0.60
C MET A 50 -6.88 -2.16 1.06
N ALA A 51 -6.57 -1.84 2.31
CA ALA A 51 -5.27 -2.06 2.90
C ALA A 51 -4.89 -3.55 2.94
N SER A 52 -5.81 -4.41 3.37
CA SER A 52 -5.59 -5.87 3.34
C SER A 52 -5.40 -6.41 1.92
N ALA A 53 -6.09 -5.87 0.91
CA ALA A 53 -5.91 -6.30 -0.48
C ALA A 53 -4.51 -5.98 -1.02
N ALA A 54 -3.98 -4.79 -0.68
CA ALA A 54 -2.63 -4.41 -1.03
C ALA A 54 -1.58 -5.27 -0.28
N ALA A 55 -1.75 -5.46 1.03
CA ALA A 55 -0.82 -6.24 1.85
C ALA A 55 -0.72 -7.72 1.46
N GLN A 56 -1.82 -8.33 0.99
CA GLN A 56 -1.81 -9.72 0.48
C GLN A 56 -0.85 -9.94 -0.70
N SER A 57 -0.50 -8.89 -1.44
CA SER A 57 0.43 -8.98 -2.57
C SER A 57 1.90 -8.83 -2.14
N LEU A 58 2.13 -8.44 -0.88
CA LEU A 58 3.45 -8.22 -0.28
C LEU A 58 3.51 -8.84 1.12
N PRO A 59 3.31 -10.17 1.26
CA PRO A 59 3.26 -10.84 2.57
C PRO A 59 4.57 -10.75 3.37
N GLN A 60 5.68 -10.37 2.74
CA GLN A 60 6.97 -10.13 3.38
C GLN A 60 7.07 -8.78 4.11
N VAL A 61 6.09 -7.89 3.94
CA VAL A 61 6.05 -6.58 4.60
C VAL A 61 5.05 -6.65 5.75
N GLU A 62 5.56 -6.93 6.95
CA GLU A 62 4.77 -7.00 8.17
C GLU A 62 4.08 -5.66 8.48
N ASP A 63 2.87 -5.70 9.02
CA ASP A 63 2.02 -4.55 9.39
C ASP A 63 1.67 -3.57 8.24
N LEU A 64 1.89 -3.96 6.97
CA LEU A 64 1.56 -3.11 5.82
C LEU A 64 0.08 -2.74 5.76
N ASP A 65 -0.82 -3.66 6.09
CA ASP A 65 -2.26 -3.38 6.11
C ASP A 65 -2.64 -2.36 7.20
N ALA A 66 -2.07 -2.48 8.40
CA ALA A 66 -2.34 -1.55 9.50
C ALA A 66 -1.83 -0.13 9.17
N HIS A 67 -0.66 -0.04 8.54
CA HIS A 67 -0.08 1.23 8.10
C HIS A 67 -0.94 1.90 7.02
N LEU A 68 -1.28 1.18 5.96
CA LEU A 68 -2.11 1.70 4.86
C LEU A 68 -3.51 2.08 5.32
N MET A 69 -4.13 1.28 6.20
CA MET A 69 -5.43 1.60 6.79
C MET A 69 -5.36 2.91 7.57
N THR A 70 -4.32 3.10 8.39
CA THR A 70 -4.12 4.33 9.16
C THR A 70 -3.95 5.54 8.24
N SER A 71 -3.14 5.44 7.19
CA SER A 71 -2.96 6.52 6.21
C SER A 71 -4.26 6.89 5.51
N LEU A 72 -5.07 5.91 5.08
CA LEU A 72 -6.38 6.18 4.47
C LEU A 72 -7.35 6.90 5.43
N LEU A 73 -7.31 6.56 6.72
CA LEU A 73 -8.20 7.13 7.74
C LEU A 73 -7.76 8.51 8.26
N ASN A 74 -6.51 8.89 8.04
CA ASN A 74 -5.98 10.22 8.42
C ASN A 74 -6.36 11.35 7.45
N GLU A 75 -7.34 11.13 6.56
CA GLU A 75 -7.77 12.10 5.55
C GLU A 75 -6.65 12.52 4.59
N GLU A 76 -5.62 11.68 4.43
CA GLU A 76 -4.55 11.91 3.49
C GLU A 76 -5.06 11.87 2.05
N ARG A 77 -4.38 12.60 1.17
CA ARG A 77 -4.60 12.46 -0.27
C ARG A 77 -3.99 11.16 -0.76
N TRP A 78 -4.53 10.63 -1.83
CA TRP A 78 -4.05 9.41 -2.47
C TRP A 78 -2.53 9.41 -2.70
N ALA A 79 -1.98 10.52 -3.21
CA ALA A 79 -0.54 10.63 -3.42
C ALA A 79 0.28 10.46 -2.12
N ASP A 80 -0.21 11.01 -1.00
CA ASP A 80 0.44 10.91 0.30
C ASP A 80 0.31 9.50 0.89
N VAL A 81 -0.85 8.83 0.72
CA VAL A 81 -1.03 7.43 1.12
C VAL A 81 -0.04 6.52 0.38
N VAL A 82 0.07 6.66 -0.94
CA VAL A 82 0.99 5.86 -1.75
C VAL A 82 2.45 6.15 -1.37
N ARG A 83 2.79 7.43 -1.16
CA ARG A 83 4.13 7.82 -0.74
C ARG A 83 4.48 7.21 0.63
N SER A 84 3.59 7.37 1.61
CA SER A 84 3.74 6.82 2.96
C SER A 84 3.93 5.30 2.93
N GLY A 85 3.15 4.57 2.12
CA GLY A 85 3.31 3.13 1.95
C GLY A 85 4.66 2.74 1.33
N ARG A 86 5.16 3.49 0.33
CA ARG A 86 6.48 3.26 -0.27
C ARG A 86 7.60 3.49 0.75
N GLU A 87 7.51 4.57 1.52
CA GLU A 87 8.47 4.89 2.59
C GLU A 87 8.48 3.80 3.67
N PHE A 88 7.30 3.25 4.02
CA PHE A 88 7.18 2.13 4.95
C PHE A 88 7.85 0.86 4.41
N ILE A 89 7.53 0.44 3.18
CA ILE A 89 8.13 -0.74 2.53
C ILE A 89 9.67 -0.64 2.49
N ALA A 90 10.20 0.54 2.17
CA ALA A 90 11.65 0.75 2.11
C ALA A 90 12.35 0.67 3.49
N GLN A 91 11.60 0.89 4.58
CA GLN A 91 12.10 0.85 5.96
C GLN A 91 11.85 -0.50 6.64
N SER A 92 10.94 -1.33 6.13
CA SER A 92 10.61 -2.61 6.72
C SER A 92 11.84 -3.53 6.73
N PRO A 93 12.19 -4.12 7.89
CA PRO A 93 13.26 -5.08 7.97
C PRO A 93 12.91 -6.28 7.08
N ARG A 94 13.71 -6.50 6.04
CA ARG A 94 13.66 -7.75 5.29
C ARG A 94 14.21 -8.82 6.21
N ASP A 95 13.36 -9.73 6.68
CA ASP A 95 13.81 -10.90 7.43
C ASP A 95 14.94 -11.59 6.64
N PRO A 96 16.19 -11.61 7.15
CA PRO A 96 17.27 -12.31 6.50
C PRO A 96 17.46 -13.75 7.05
N ASP A 97 16.55 -14.30 7.85
CA ASP A 97 16.83 -15.52 8.62
C ASP A 97 15.63 -16.47 8.79
N LEU A 98 15.34 -17.23 7.74
CA LEU A 98 15.01 -18.66 7.85
C LEU A 98 16.14 -19.49 7.24
N GLY A 99 17.38 -19.12 7.56
CA GLY A 99 18.59 -19.56 6.87
C GLY A 99 19.77 -19.88 7.77
N THR A 100 19.57 -20.16 9.06
CA THR A 100 20.65 -20.74 9.89
C THR A 100 20.14 -21.94 10.70
N ALA A 101 20.01 -23.08 10.02
CA ALA A 101 20.14 -24.37 10.69
C ALA A 101 21.64 -24.62 10.93
N GLY A 102 22.02 -24.82 12.20
CA GLY A 102 23.38 -25.19 12.61
C GLY A 102 23.44 -25.57 14.07
#